data_AF-A0A149QQ60-F1
#
_entry.id   AF-A0A149QQ60-F1
#
_cell.length_a   1.000
_cell.length_b   1.000
_cell.length_c   1.000
_cell.angle_alpha   90.00
_cell.angle_beta   90.00
_cell.angle_gamma   90.00
#
_symmetry.space_group_name_H-M   'P 1'
#
loop_
_entity.id
_entity.type
_entity.pdbx_description
1 polymer ?
#
loop_
_entity_poly.entity_id
_entity_poly.type
_entity_poly.pdbx_seq_one_letter_code
_entity_poly.pdbx_strand_id
1 'polypeptide(L)'
;MKRALLALLLLSGCATGGYGHLPAAEQNDVHRIEAYLNGVQGLQAAFLQHGPDAGESAGRFSYIPGHLRLDYVVPHPMELVAGDGHLVLDDRATGAVTHLSLRHNPLGLLLKYPIRFDGDVQVTDVRHGDGSLQISVAQADNPSQGLLTIQFSDVNGQLGLIGLQGVDARQHHFGVELSAVQQGVAIAPSVFTPPAG
;
A
#
# COMPACT_ATOMS: atom_id res chain seq x y z
N MET A 1 37.49 44.12 -18.44
CA MET A 1 36.71 43.32 -17.48
C MET A 1 35.90 42.29 -18.26
N LYS A 2 36.38 41.04 -18.35
CA LYS A 2 35.74 39.96 -19.13
C LYS A 2 34.62 39.34 -18.29
N ARG A 3 33.37 39.44 -18.77
CA ARG A 3 32.21 38.81 -18.15
C ARG A 3 32.25 37.31 -18.46
N ALA A 4 32.46 36.50 -17.43
CA ALA A 4 32.33 35.05 -17.53
C ALA A 4 30.84 34.69 -17.55
N LEU A 5 30.37 34.08 -18.65
CA LEU A 5 29.07 33.43 -18.71
C LEU A 5 29.20 32.07 -18.02
N LEU A 6 28.52 31.90 -16.88
CA LEU A 6 28.33 30.61 -16.24
C LEU A 6 27.20 29.88 -16.98
N ALA A 7 27.51 28.78 -17.66
CA ALA A 7 26.50 27.90 -18.24
C ALA A 7 25.89 27.03 -17.13
N LEU A 8 24.61 27.25 -16.80
CA LEU A 8 23.83 26.32 -15.99
C LEU A 8 23.49 25.09 -16.86
N LEU A 9 24.14 23.96 -16.56
CA LEU A 9 23.72 22.65 -17.05
C LEU A 9 22.46 22.23 -16.28
N LEU A 10 21.31 22.25 -16.94
CA LEU A 10 20.07 21.66 -16.44
C LEU A 10 20.21 20.13 -16.51
N LEU A 11 20.48 19.50 -15.37
CA LEU A 11 20.31 18.06 -15.20
C LEU A 11 18.81 17.77 -15.12
N SER A 12 18.17 17.53 -16.26
CA SER A 12 16.84 16.93 -16.30
C SER A 12 16.96 15.47 -15.88
N GLY A 13 16.76 15.19 -14.60
CA GLY A 13 16.52 13.83 -14.13
C GLY A 13 15.19 13.36 -14.71
N CYS A 14 15.22 12.42 -15.65
CA CYS A 14 14.02 11.71 -16.05
C CYS A 14 13.49 10.98 -14.82
N ALA A 15 12.29 11.32 -14.35
CA ALA A 15 11.59 10.50 -13.38
C ALA A 15 11.41 9.11 -14.01
N THR A 16 12.18 8.13 -13.54
CA THR A 16 12.12 6.75 -14.03
C THR A 16 10.97 6.03 -13.33
N GLY A 17 9.76 6.24 -13.82
CA GLY A 17 8.62 5.40 -13.47
C GLY A 17 8.82 3.96 -13.92
N GLY A 18 8.10 3.05 -13.26
CA GLY A 18 8.05 1.64 -13.59
C GLY A 18 9.13 0.76 -12.95
N TYR A 19 9.31 -0.42 -13.54
CA TYR A 19 10.24 -1.48 -13.14
C TYR A 19 11.21 -1.89 -14.25
N GLY A 20 11.29 -1.13 -15.35
CA GLY A 20 12.15 -1.47 -16.50
C GLY A 20 13.66 -1.51 -16.19
N HIS A 21 14.06 -0.95 -15.04
CA HIS A 21 15.43 -0.99 -14.54
C HIS A 21 15.77 -2.27 -13.76
N LEU A 22 14.77 -3.08 -13.40
CA LEU A 22 14.96 -4.33 -12.65
C LEU A 22 15.42 -5.47 -13.57
N PRO A 23 16.09 -6.50 -13.04
CA PRO A 23 16.35 -7.75 -13.75
C PRO A 23 15.07 -8.42 -14.28
N ALA A 24 15.17 -9.15 -15.39
CA ALA A 24 14.01 -9.76 -16.05
C ALA A 24 13.18 -10.70 -15.15
N ALA A 25 13.82 -11.39 -14.19
CA ALA A 25 13.12 -12.20 -13.20
C ALA A 25 12.21 -11.35 -12.31
N GLU A 26 12.73 -10.27 -11.75
CA GLU A 26 11.95 -9.35 -10.89
C GLU A 26 10.84 -8.64 -11.67
N GLN A 27 11.05 -8.32 -12.96
CA GLN A 27 9.97 -7.81 -13.81
C GLN A 27 8.83 -8.83 -13.97
N ASN A 28 9.16 -10.13 -14.05
CA ASN A 28 8.14 -11.18 -14.07
C ASN A 28 7.35 -11.23 -12.76
N ASP A 29 8.04 -11.10 -11.62
CA ASP A 29 7.39 -11.04 -10.30
C ASP A 29 6.46 -9.83 -10.16
N VAL A 30 6.89 -8.68 -10.65
CA VAL A 30 6.05 -7.48 -10.71
C VAL A 30 4.77 -7.76 -11.50
N HIS A 31 4.86 -8.38 -12.68
CA HIS A 31 3.67 -8.77 -13.45
C HIS A 31 2.77 -9.77 -12.71
N ARG A 32 3.35 -10.75 -12.00
CA ARG A 32 2.59 -11.71 -11.17
C ARG A 32 1.82 -10.99 -10.06
N ILE A 33 2.44 -10.01 -9.42
CA ILE A 33 1.81 -9.21 -8.36
C ILE A 33 0.69 -8.33 -8.92
N GLU A 34 0.90 -7.65 -10.05
CA GLU A 34 -0.16 -6.87 -10.71
C GLU A 34 -1.37 -7.76 -11.05
N ALA A 35 -1.12 -8.94 -11.62
CA ALA A 35 -2.18 -9.90 -11.95
C ALA A 35 -2.92 -10.39 -10.70
N TYR A 36 -2.20 -10.68 -9.62
CA TYR A 36 -2.77 -11.10 -8.35
C TYR A 36 -3.69 -10.02 -7.74
N LEU A 37 -3.17 -8.80 -7.56
CA LEU A 37 -3.91 -7.73 -6.90
C LEU A 37 -5.12 -7.25 -7.71
N ASN A 38 -5.02 -7.26 -9.04
CA ASN A 38 -6.15 -6.90 -9.90
C ASN A 38 -7.17 -8.04 -10.07
N GLY A 39 -6.75 -9.30 -9.88
CA GLY A 39 -7.58 -10.48 -10.09
C GLY A 39 -8.35 -10.95 -8.85
N VAL A 40 -7.99 -10.46 -7.67
CA VAL A 40 -8.67 -10.87 -6.44
C VAL A 40 -10.08 -10.27 -6.37
N GLN A 41 -11.08 -11.12 -6.14
CA GLN A 41 -12.47 -10.65 -6.01
C GLN A 41 -12.72 -10.01 -4.63
N GLY A 42 -12.10 -10.58 -3.61
CA GLY A 42 -12.15 -10.08 -2.24
C GLY A 42 -11.24 -10.90 -1.33
N LEU A 43 -10.66 -10.22 -0.35
CA LEU A 43 -9.83 -10.79 0.70
C LEU A 43 -10.46 -10.49 2.06
N GLN A 44 -10.54 -11.49 2.92
CA GLN A 44 -10.78 -11.31 4.36
C GLN A 44 -9.63 -11.95 5.14
N ALA A 45 -9.21 -11.30 6.21
CA ALA A 45 -8.15 -11.82 7.08
C ALA A 45 -8.32 -11.28 8.51
N ALA A 46 -7.66 -11.92 9.46
CA ALA A 46 -7.33 -11.25 10.71
C ALA A 46 -6.08 -10.38 10.50
N PHE A 47 -6.02 -9.22 11.14
CA PHE A 47 -4.81 -8.40 11.13
C PHE A 47 -4.25 -8.14 12.52
N LEU A 48 -2.93 -7.95 12.57
CA LEU A 48 -2.19 -7.42 13.71
C LEU A 48 -1.41 -6.19 13.25
N GLN A 49 -1.40 -5.15 14.06
CA GLN A 49 -0.66 -3.91 13.86
C GLN A 49 0.11 -3.59 15.14
N HIS A 50 1.41 -3.40 15.00
CA HIS A 50 2.26 -2.91 16.08
C HIS A 50 2.24 -1.38 16.10
N GLY A 51 1.87 -0.81 17.24
CA GLY A 51 1.91 0.62 17.50
C GLY A 51 3.32 1.09 17.91
N PRO A 52 3.56 2.41 17.89
CA PRO A 52 4.87 3.00 18.21
C PRO A 52 5.33 2.72 19.66
N ASP A 53 4.40 2.55 20.60
CA ASP A 53 4.68 2.37 22.04
C ASP A 53 4.52 0.92 22.52
N ALA A 54 4.78 -0.07 21.66
CA ALA A 54 4.56 -1.51 21.92
C ALA A 54 3.09 -1.92 22.18
N GLY A 55 2.14 -1.00 21.98
CA GLY A 55 0.72 -1.34 21.94
C GLY A 55 0.38 -2.13 20.67
N GLU A 56 -0.54 -3.08 20.77
CA GLU A 56 -1.03 -3.86 19.62
C GLU A 56 -2.46 -3.45 19.28
N SER A 57 -2.72 -3.38 17.98
CA SER A 57 -4.06 -3.22 17.43
C SER A 57 -4.36 -4.42 16.56
N ALA A 58 -5.56 -4.98 16.69
CA ALA A 58 -5.92 -6.19 15.98
C ALA A 58 -7.40 -6.18 15.61
N GLY A 59 -7.74 -6.94 14.57
CA GLY A 59 -9.11 -7.01 14.11
C GLY A 59 -9.26 -7.72 12.79
N ARG A 60 -10.24 -7.26 11.99
CA ARG A 60 -10.56 -7.86 10.69
C ARG A 60 -10.13 -6.94 9.55
N PHE A 61 -9.44 -7.52 8.59
CA PHE A 61 -9.07 -6.91 7.33
C PHE A 61 -10.06 -7.33 6.25
N SER A 62 -10.48 -6.37 5.42
CA SER A 62 -11.27 -6.62 4.22
C SER A 62 -10.70 -5.81 3.06
N TYR A 63 -10.54 -6.43 1.91
CA TYR A 63 -10.02 -5.76 0.71
C TYR A 63 -10.75 -6.25 -0.52
N ILE A 64 -11.06 -5.30 -1.40
CA ILE A 64 -11.36 -5.53 -2.81
C ILE A 64 -10.45 -4.60 -3.63
N PRO A 65 -10.22 -4.85 -4.92
CA PRO A 65 -9.39 -3.95 -5.73
C PRO A 65 -9.90 -2.50 -5.66
N GLY A 66 -9.06 -1.60 -5.12
CA GLY A 66 -9.37 -0.18 -4.93
C GLY A 66 -9.87 0.22 -3.54
N HIS A 67 -10.29 -0.72 -2.70
CA HIS A 67 -10.87 -0.42 -1.38
C HIS A 67 -10.34 -1.35 -0.29
N LEU A 68 -10.10 -0.78 0.90
CA LEU A 68 -9.60 -1.47 2.07
C LEU A 68 -10.38 -1.03 3.30
N ARG A 69 -10.67 -1.99 4.19
CA ARG A 69 -11.31 -1.75 5.48
C ARG A 69 -10.58 -2.51 6.58
N LEU A 70 -10.36 -1.83 7.71
CA LEU A 70 -9.92 -2.43 8.96
C LEU A 70 -11.00 -2.21 10.01
N ASP A 71 -11.54 -3.30 10.55
CA ASP A 71 -12.40 -3.27 11.73
C ASP A 71 -11.54 -3.62 12.95
N TYR A 72 -11.18 -2.62 13.74
CA TYR A 72 -10.40 -2.80 14.95
C TYR A 72 -11.27 -3.37 16.07
N VAL A 73 -10.76 -4.38 16.75
CA VAL A 73 -11.38 -5.00 17.93
C VAL A 73 -10.55 -4.72 19.19
N VAL A 74 -9.24 -4.58 19.04
CA VAL A 74 -8.28 -4.26 20.12
C VAL A 74 -7.55 -2.96 19.75
N PRO A 75 -7.31 -2.04 20.70
CA PRO A 75 -7.74 -2.07 22.11
C PRO A 75 -9.19 -1.66 22.34
N HIS A 76 -9.83 -1.04 21.36
CA HIS A 76 -11.25 -0.67 21.38
C HIS A 76 -11.79 -0.64 19.94
N PRO A 77 -13.13 -0.59 19.75
CA PRO A 77 -13.72 -0.53 18.43
C PRO A 77 -13.31 0.73 17.67
N MET A 78 -12.73 0.54 16.49
CA MET A 78 -12.49 1.60 15.51
C MET A 78 -12.73 1.03 14.11
N GLU A 79 -13.04 1.91 13.16
CA GLU A 79 -13.28 1.54 11.77
C GLU A 79 -12.42 2.42 10.87
N LEU A 80 -11.58 1.79 10.05
CA LEU A 80 -10.85 2.47 9.00
C LEU A 80 -11.38 2.00 7.66
N VAL A 81 -11.77 2.95 6.81
CA VAL A 81 -12.18 2.70 5.43
C VAL A 81 -11.33 3.57 4.51
N ALA A 82 -10.69 2.95 3.52
CA ALA A 82 -9.83 3.61 2.55
C ALA A 82 -10.24 3.21 1.12
N GLY A 83 -10.36 4.21 0.25
CA GLY A 83 -10.80 4.05 -1.13
C GLY A 83 -11.09 5.40 -1.75
N ASP A 84 -11.23 5.45 -3.08
CA ASP A 84 -11.64 6.66 -3.81
C ASP A 84 -10.81 7.93 -3.48
N GLY A 85 -9.52 7.74 -3.18
CA GLY A 85 -8.58 8.84 -2.87
C GLY A 85 -8.59 9.34 -1.43
N HIS A 86 -9.41 8.74 -0.56
CA HIS A 86 -9.58 9.14 0.84
C HIS A 86 -9.48 7.97 1.80
N LEU A 87 -9.15 8.28 3.05
CA LEU A 87 -9.17 7.37 4.17
C LEU A 87 -9.89 8.04 5.32
N VAL A 88 -10.85 7.33 5.91
CA VAL A 88 -11.61 7.75 7.09
C VAL A 88 -11.34 6.75 8.20
N LEU A 89 -10.92 7.25 9.36
CA LEU A 89 -10.79 6.50 10.60
C LEU A 89 -11.80 7.05 11.60
N ASP A 90 -12.75 6.21 12.01
CA ASP A 90 -13.75 6.49 13.04
C ASP A 90 -13.38 5.74 14.32
N ASP A 91 -12.96 6.50 15.33
CA ASP A 91 -12.71 5.99 16.66
C ASP A 91 -13.99 6.05 17.50
N ARG A 92 -14.64 4.89 17.65
CA ARG A 92 -15.91 4.76 18.37
C ARG A 92 -15.77 4.98 19.87
N ALA A 93 -14.56 4.87 20.43
CA ALA A 93 -14.34 5.06 21.86
C ALA A 93 -14.32 6.55 22.23
N THR A 94 -13.76 7.39 21.36
CA THR A 94 -13.64 8.84 21.58
C THR A 94 -14.65 9.67 20.79
N GLY A 95 -15.28 9.08 19.77
CA GLY A 95 -16.12 9.79 18.80
C GLY A 95 -15.32 10.61 17.79
N ALA A 96 -13.99 10.44 17.75
CA ALA A 96 -13.14 11.18 16.83
C ALA A 96 -13.19 10.57 15.43
N VAL A 97 -13.38 11.43 14.42
CA VAL A 97 -13.33 11.04 13.01
C VAL A 97 -12.15 11.74 12.34
N THR A 98 -11.23 10.95 11.78
CA THR A 98 -10.03 11.45 11.10
C THR A 98 -10.12 11.20 9.61
N HIS A 99 -9.94 12.25 8.80
CA HIS A 99 -9.89 12.16 7.34
C HIS A 99 -8.47 12.39 6.84
N LEU A 100 -7.97 11.48 5.99
CA LEU A 100 -6.68 11.59 5.33
C LEU A 100 -6.84 11.49 3.81
N SER A 101 -6.04 12.24 3.06
CA SER A 101 -5.94 12.07 1.61
C SER A 101 -4.95 10.96 1.29
N LEU A 102 -5.37 10.01 0.44
CA LEU A 102 -4.49 8.95 -0.06
C LEU A 102 -3.47 9.46 -1.10
N ARG A 103 -3.59 10.70 -1.58
CA ARG A 103 -2.59 11.31 -2.48
C ARG A 103 -1.21 11.46 -1.83
N HIS A 104 -1.18 11.69 -0.51
CA HIS A 104 0.04 11.90 0.27
C HIS A 104 0.28 10.77 1.28
N ASN A 105 -0.38 9.63 1.10
CA ASN A 105 -0.19 8.44 1.92
C ASN A 105 0.18 7.28 0.99
N PRO A 106 1.29 6.55 1.23
CA PRO A 106 1.74 5.50 0.33
C PRO A 106 0.76 4.32 0.22
N LEU A 107 -0.19 4.16 1.15
CA LEU A 107 -1.30 3.20 1.01
C LEU A 107 -2.12 3.46 -0.26
N GLY A 108 -2.20 4.71 -0.71
CA GLY A 108 -2.88 5.07 -1.96
C GLY A 108 -2.32 4.36 -3.20
N LEU A 109 -1.07 3.90 -3.17
CA LEU A 109 -0.45 3.15 -4.27
C LEU A 109 -1.07 1.75 -4.45
N LEU A 110 -1.53 1.11 -3.37
CA LEU A 110 -2.26 -0.16 -3.41
C LEU A 110 -3.73 0.00 -3.82
N LEU A 111 -4.29 1.19 -3.61
CA LEU A 111 -5.72 1.46 -3.80
C LEU A 111 -6.04 2.15 -5.14
N LYS A 112 -5.04 2.30 -6.02
CA LYS A 112 -5.29 2.63 -7.43
C LYS A 112 -5.89 1.39 -8.11
N TYR A 113 -7.06 1.52 -8.75
CA TYR A 113 -7.63 0.43 -9.52
C TYR A 113 -7.87 0.84 -10.98
N PRO A 114 -7.39 0.08 -11.97
CA PRO A 114 -6.48 -1.07 -11.83
C PRO A 114 -5.10 -0.67 -11.30
N ILE A 115 -4.46 -1.56 -10.54
CA ILE A 115 -3.07 -1.38 -10.10
C ILE A 115 -2.16 -1.60 -11.30
N ARG A 116 -1.29 -0.63 -11.53
CA ARG A 116 -0.16 -0.74 -12.46
C ARG A 116 1.06 -0.15 -11.78
N PHE A 117 2.17 -0.86 -11.84
CA PHE A 117 3.46 -0.42 -11.33
C PHE A 117 4.28 0.22 -12.46
N ASP A 118 3.64 1.07 -13.26
CA ASP A 118 4.26 1.82 -14.35
C ASP A 118 3.89 3.31 -14.23
N GLY A 119 4.38 4.13 -15.17
CA GLY A 119 4.05 5.56 -15.25
C GLY A 119 4.34 6.31 -13.95
N ASP A 120 3.30 6.60 -13.17
CA ASP A 120 3.36 7.38 -11.93
C ASP A 120 3.90 6.59 -10.73
N VAL A 121 4.14 5.29 -10.89
CA VAL A 121 4.64 4.42 -9.81
C VAL A 121 6.02 3.91 -10.20
N GLN A 122 6.97 4.01 -9.27
CA GLN A 122 8.29 3.40 -9.39
C GLN A 122 8.36 2.18 -8.48
N VAL A 123 8.78 1.03 -9.01
CA VAL A 123 9.16 -0.12 -8.19
C VAL A 123 10.58 0.12 -7.71
N THR A 124 10.80 0.20 -6.40
CA THR A 124 12.11 0.51 -5.84
C THR A 124 12.87 -0.73 -5.39
N ASP A 125 12.16 -1.84 -5.15
CA ASP A 125 12.75 -3.07 -4.62
C ASP A 125 11.81 -4.26 -4.85
N VAL A 126 12.37 -5.41 -5.22
CA VAL A 126 11.70 -6.72 -5.25
C VAL A 126 12.58 -7.71 -4.51
N ARG A 127 12.04 -8.34 -3.47
CA ARG A 127 12.81 -9.26 -2.61
C ARG A 127 12.11 -10.58 -2.41
N HIS A 128 12.90 -11.64 -2.52
CA HIS A 128 12.48 -13.00 -2.23
C HIS A 128 12.96 -13.40 -0.83
N GLY A 129 12.13 -14.16 -0.12
CA GLY A 129 12.50 -14.90 1.08
C GLY A 129 12.07 -16.36 0.96
N ASP A 130 12.22 -17.11 2.05
CA ASP A 130 11.81 -18.52 2.10
C ASP A 130 10.28 -18.65 1.99
N GLY A 131 9.79 -18.89 0.76
CA GLY A 131 8.37 -18.95 0.46
C GLY A 131 7.65 -17.61 0.52
N SER A 132 8.38 -16.50 0.34
CA SER A 132 7.81 -15.15 0.35
C SER A 132 8.35 -14.26 -0.75
N LEU A 133 7.53 -13.29 -1.15
CA LEU A 133 7.84 -12.28 -2.15
C LEU A 133 7.40 -10.91 -1.61
N GLN A 134 8.24 -9.91 -1.76
CA GLN A 134 7.97 -8.53 -1.38
C GLN A 134 8.20 -7.61 -2.58
N ILE A 135 7.34 -6.61 -2.72
CA ILE A 135 7.56 -5.46 -3.60
C ILE A 135 7.52 -4.18 -2.79
N SER A 136 8.42 -3.24 -3.09
CA SER A 136 8.37 -1.89 -2.55
C SER A 136 8.19 -0.88 -3.69
N VAL A 137 7.29 0.08 -3.50
CA VAL A 137 6.88 1.06 -4.50
C VAL A 137 6.78 2.46 -3.92
N ALA A 138 7.06 3.45 -4.76
CA ALA A 138 6.96 4.87 -4.45
C ALA A 138 6.30 5.64 -5.61
N GLN A 139 5.92 6.90 -5.37
CA GLN A 139 5.52 7.80 -6.46
C GLN A 139 6.74 8.12 -7.32
N ALA A 140 6.65 7.96 -8.64
CA ALA A 140 7.80 8.10 -9.54
C ALA A 140 8.32 9.55 -9.64
N ASP A 141 7.41 10.53 -9.61
CA ASP A 141 7.72 11.95 -9.68
C ASP A 141 8.10 12.56 -8.32
N ASN A 142 7.72 11.90 -7.23
CA ASN A 142 8.01 12.35 -5.88
C ASN A 142 8.27 11.19 -4.89
N PRO A 143 9.38 10.43 -5.06
CA PRO A 143 9.64 9.26 -4.22
C PRO A 143 9.77 9.57 -2.72
N SER A 144 10.10 10.80 -2.36
CA SER A 144 10.20 11.25 -0.97
C SER A 144 8.84 11.38 -0.26
N GLN A 145 7.71 11.23 -0.98
CA GLN A 145 6.38 11.21 -0.37
C GLN A 145 6.12 9.97 0.50
N GLY A 146 6.93 8.94 0.33
CA GLY A 146 6.82 7.74 1.12
C GLY A 146 7.03 6.48 0.30
N LEU A 147 7.17 5.38 1.03
CA LEU A 147 7.36 4.05 0.48
C LEU A 147 6.20 3.16 0.94
N LEU A 148 5.65 2.37 0.03
CA LEU A 148 4.77 1.25 0.35
C LEU A 148 5.51 -0.04 0.07
N THR A 149 5.49 -0.96 1.02
CA THR A 149 5.96 -2.34 0.86
C THR A 149 4.75 -3.27 1.00
N ILE A 150 4.57 -4.15 0.02
CA ILE A 150 3.52 -5.18 0.03
C ILE A 150 4.20 -6.54 0.10
N GLN A 151 3.70 -7.41 0.99
CA GLN A 151 4.30 -8.69 1.30
C GLN A 151 3.34 -9.82 0.95
N PHE A 152 3.89 -10.85 0.30
CA PHE A 152 3.16 -12.02 -0.16
C PHE A 152 3.82 -13.30 0.34
N SER A 153 3.02 -14.31 0.68
CA SER A 153 3.47 -15.69 0.61
C SER A 153 3.57 -16.08 -0.87
N ASP A 154 4.62 -16.79 -1.25
CA ASP A 154 4.81 -17.34 -2.59
C ASP A 154 5.15 -18.83 -2.48
N VAL A 155 4.12 -19.68 -2.59
CA VAL A 155 4.26 -21.13 -2.47
C VAL A 155 3.81 -21.78 -3.76
N ASN A 156 4.72 -22.50 -4.43
CA ASN A 156 4.47 -23.11 -5.74
C ASN A 156 3.96 -22.11 -6.81
N GLY A 157 4.44 -20.87 -6.74
CA GLY A 157 4.05 -19.79 -7.65
C GLY A 157 2.72 -19.12 -7.32
N GLN A 158 2.02 -19.56 -6.27
CA GLN A 158 0.75 -18.99 -5.82
C GLN A 158 0.99 -17.89 -4.80
N LEU A 159 0.56 -16.68 -5.14
CA LEU A 159 0.66 -15.51 -4.26
C LEU A 159 -0.51 -15.47 -3.27
N GLY A 160 -0.20 -15.03 -2.05
CA GLY A 160 -1.19 -14.68 -1.03
C GLY A 160 -0.73 -13.45 -0.27
N LEU A 161 -1.57 -12.42 -0.19
CA LEU A 161 -1.24 -11.22 0.59
C LEU A 161 -1.11 -11.57 2.07
N ILE A 162 0.05 -11.31 2.66
CA ILE A 162 0.33 -11.60 4.09
C ILE A 162 0.64 -10.33 4.89
N GLY A 163 0.83 -9.19 4.23
CA GLY A 163 1.09 -7.96 4.95
C GLY A 163 1.33 -6.77 4.05
N LEU A 164 1.30 -5.61 4.66
CA LEU A 164 1.69 -4.35 4.06
C LEU A 164 2.30 -3.46 5.13
N GLN A 165 3.24 -2.62 4.72
CA GLN A 165 3.82 -1.59 5.57
C GLN A 165 4.13 -0.36 4.73
N GLY A 166 4.05 0.81 5.33
CA GLY A 166 4.43 2.04 4.65
C GLY A 166 4.99 3.07 5.60
N VAL A 167 5.69 4.03 5.01
CA VAL A 167 6.23 5.20 5.70
C VAL A 167 5.90 6.44 4.87
N ASP A 168 5.25 7.44 5.47
CA ASP A 168 4.91 8.70 4.80
C ASP A 168 6.09 9.70 4.82
N ALA A 169 5.95 10.81 4.09
CA ALA A 169 6.93 11.90 4.05
C ALA A 169 7.27 12.51 5.43
N ARG A 170 6.40 12.31 6.43
CA ARG A 170 6.55 12.78 7.81
C ARG A 170 7.11 11.70 8.74
N GLN A 171 7.57 10.57 8.17
CA GLN A 171 8.08 9.42 8.90
C GLN A 171 7.02 8.72 9.78
N HIS A 172 5.73 8.89 9.46
CA HIS A 172 4.71 8.05 10.08
C HIS A 172 4.75 6.68 9.43
N HIS A 173 5.01 5.67 10.26
CA HIS A 173 4.96 4.28 9.86
C HIS A 173 3.55 3.73 10.09
N PHE A 174 3.08 2.91 9.15
CA PHE A 174 1.94 2.05 9.34
C PHE A 174 2.27 0.66 8.83
N GLY A 175 1.57 -0.34 9.32
CA GLY A 175 1.68 -1.69 8.80
C GLY A 175 0.66 -2.60 9.43
N VAL A 176 0.28 -3.63 8.67
CA VAL A 176 -0.54 -4.73 9.16
C VAL A 176 0.08 -6.05 8.70
N GLU A 177 0.12 -7.00 9.61
CA GLU A 177 0.37 -8.41 9.34
C GLU A 177 -0.96 -9.11 9.20
N LEU A 178 -1.11 -9.98 8.21
CA LEU A 178 -2.35 -10.69 7.92
C LEU A 178 -2.21 -12.18 8.21
N SER A 179 -3.24 -12.75 8.84
CA SER A 179 -3.35 -14.17 9.10
C SER A 179 -4.74 -14.69 8.77
N ALA A 180 -4.87 -16.01 8.62
CA ALA A 180 -6.13 -16.67 8.23
C ALA A 180 -6.76 -16.05 6.96
N VAL A 181 -5.93 -15.75 5.97
CA VAL A 181 -6.34 -15.07 4.73
C VAL A 181 -7.27 -15.96 3.91
N GLN A 182 -8.47 -15.46 3.62
CA GLN A 182 -9.47 -16.06 2.76
C GLN A 182 -9.59 -15.24 1.48
N GLN A 183 -9.35 -15.87 0.33
CA GLN A 183 -9.44 -15.23 -0.98
C GLN A 183 -10.70 -15.64 -1.73
N GLY A 184 -11.14 -14.81 -2.67
CA GLY A 184 -12.33 -15.08 -3.49
C GLY A 184 -13.64 -14.92 -2.71
N VAL A 185 -13.59 -14.22 -1.56
CA VAL A 185 -14.79 -13.95 -0.77
C VAL A 185 -15.59 -12.85 -1.45
N ALA A 186 -16.90 -13.06 -1.62
CA ALA A 186 -17.79 -12.03 -2.11
C ALA A 186 -18.00 -10.98 -0.99
N ILE A 187 -17.47 -9.78 -1.19
CA ILE A 187 -17.63 -8.64 -0.27
C ILE A 187 -18.47 -7.58 -0.98
N ALA A 188 -19.57 -7.16 -0.38
CA ALA A 188 -20.41 -6.11 -0.95
C ALA A 188 -19.67 -4.76 -0.91
N PRO A 189 -19.67 -3.96 -2.01
CA PRO A 189 -19.02 -2.65 -2.03
C PRO A 189 -19.49 -1.70 -0.92
N SER A 190 -20.73 -1.84 -0.45
CA SER A 190 -21.29 -1.03 0.65
C SER A 190 -20.53 -1.19 1.97
N VAL A 191 -19.78 -2.28 2.16
CA VAL A 191 -18.90 -2.46 3.33
C VAL A 191 -17.79 -1.41 3.36
N PHE A 192 -17.41 -0.84 2.21
CA PHE A 192 -16.40 0.20 2.09
C PHE A 192 -16.99 1.62 2.03
N THR A 193 -18.24 1.80 2.46
CA THR A 193 -18.79 3.15 2.65
C THR A 193 -18.33 3.68 4.00
N PRO A 194 -17.59 4.81 4.07
CA PRO A 194 -17.21 5.39 5.34
C PRO A 194 -18.43 5.74 6.19
N PRO A 195 -18.35 5.65 7.52
CA PRO A 195 -19.41 6.12 8.39
C PRO A 195 -19.71 7.60 8.14
N ALA A 196 -21.00 7.95 8.10
CA ALA A 196 -21.43 9.34 8.10
C ALA A 196 -21.12 9.89 9.50
N GLY A 197 -19.99 10.59 9.64
CA GLY A 197 -19.62 11.29 10.87
C GLY A 197 -20.67 12.31 11.32
#